data_AF-A0A7Y5GL05-F1
#
_entry.id   AF-A0A7Y5GL05-F1
#
_cell.length_a   1.000
_cell.length_b   1.000
_cell.length_c   1.000
_cell.angle_alpha   90.00
_cell.angle_beta   90.00
_cell.angle_gamma   90.00
#
_symmetry.space_group_name_H-M   'P 1'
#
loop_
_entity.id
_entity.type
_entity.pdbx_description
1 polymer ?
#
loop_
_entity_poly.entity_id
_entity_poly.type
_entity_poly.pdbx_seq_one_letter_code
_entity_poly.pdbx_strand_id
1 'polypeptide(L)'
;MIKVFCLFAFVIMTPASFGQNDTTKAKEPEYEMMTYYMVFLYRGDKWTPERTPETEAIQKGHMENITRLSNEGKLILAGPFMDGKDLRGIFVMKTASLEEAEALCNTDPAVIAGRLKVEIKPWYSAKGITVLKKGERIVNDQ
;
A
#
# COMPACT_ATOMS: atom_id res chain seq x y z
N MET A 1 -11.75 41.44 -74.79
CA MET A 1 -11.06 42.26 -73.77
C MET A 1 -12.09 42.70 -72.74
N ILE A 2 -11.88 42.33 -71.48
CA ILE A 2 -12.37 42.91 -70.21
C ILE A 2 -12.28 41.76 -69.19
N LYS A 3 -11.27 41.85 -68.32
CA LYS A 3 -11.07 40.99 -67.16
C LYS A 3 -12.02 41.48 -66.08
N VAL A 4 -12.91 40.63 -65.57
CA VAL A 4 -13.66 40.90 -64.33
C VAL A 4 -13.27 39.84 -63.31
N PHE A 5 -12.58 40.32 -62.29
CA PHE A 5 -12.04 39.60 -61.16
C PHE A 5 -13.16 39.56 -60.11
N CYS A 6 -13.80 38.41 -59.90
CA CYS A 6 -14.78 38.26 -58.82
C CYS A 6 -14.19 37.39 -57.71
N LEU A 7 -13.84 38.12 -56.64
CA LEU A 7 -13.57 37.75 -55.26
C LEU A 7 -14.15 36.37 -54.85
N PHE A 8 -13.27 35.43 -54.53
CA PHE A 8 -13.60 34.28 -53.69
C PHE A 8 -13.78 34.79 -52.25
N ALA A 9 -15.02 34.82 -51.75
CA ALA A 9 -15.28 35.00 -50.33
C ALA A 9 -14.89 33.72 -49.60
N PHE A 10 -13.68 33.69 -49.03
CA PHE A 10 -13.24 32.62 -48.14
C PHE A 10 -13.91 32.84 -46.78
N VAL A 11 -15.02 32.15 -46.51
CA VAL A 11 -15.60 32.09 -45.16
C VAL A 11 -14.64 31.28 -44.30
N ILE A 12 -13.84 31.98 -43.48
CA ILE A 12 -13.01 31.34 -42.47
C ILE A 12 -13.96 30.88 -41.36
N MET A 13 -14.40 29.62 -41.46
CA MET A 13 -15.08 28.95 -40.36
C MET A 13 -14.03 28.68 -39.29
N THR A 14 -13.96 29.56 -38.29
CA THR A 14 -13.16 29.33 -37.10
C THR A 14 -13.71 28.09 -36.40
N PRO A 15 -12.89 27.05 -36.14
CA PRO A 15 -13.31 26.05 -35.18
C PRO A 15 -13.46 26.77 -33.85
N ALA A 16 -14.68 26.81 -33.32
CA ALA A 16 -14.88 27.08 -31.91
C ALA A 16 -14.14 25.95 -31.17
N SER A 17 -12.93 26.24 -30.70
CA SER A 17 -12.25 25.38 -29.75
C SER A 17 -13.15 25.26 -28.53
N PHE A 18 -13.88 24.15 -28.43
CA PHE A 18 -14.41 23.67 -27.17
C PHE A 18 -13.20 23.34 -26.29
N GLY A 19 -12.65 24.37 -25.65
CA GLY A 19 -11.70 24.22 -24.57
C GLY A 19 -12.45 23.59 -23.42
N GLN A 20 -12.38 22.27 -23.33
CA GLN A 20 -12.74 21.54 -22.13
C GLN A 20 -11.68 21.90 -21.09
N ASN A 21 -11.93 22.97 -20.33
CA ASN A 21 -11.16 23.31 -19.15
C ASN A 21 -11.54 22.30 -18.06
N ASP A 22 -11.04 21.07 -18.20
CA ASP A 22 -11.03 20.06 -17.14
C ASP A 22 -9.95 20.46 -16.12
N THR A 23 -10.21 21.54 -15.37
CA THR A 23 -9.36 21.96 -14.26
C THR A 23 -9.74 21.20 -13.01
N THR A 24 -9.49 19.89 -13.01
CA THR A 24 -9.10 19.17 -11.81
C THR A 24 -7.85 18.36 -12.14
N LYS A 25 -6.78 19.03 -12.58
CA LYS A 25 -5.44 18.46 -12.44
C LYS A 25 -5.22 18.29 -10.94
N ALA A 26 -5.31 17.06 -10.45
CA ALA A 26 -4.93 16.75 -9.09
C ALA A 26 -3.52 17.31 -8.87
N LYS A 27 -3.35 18.12 -7.82
CA LYS A 27 -2.04 18.67 -7.44
C LYS A 27 -1.07 17.48 -7.28
N GLU A 28 0.04 17.51 -8.01
CA GLU A 28 1.09 16.49 -7.88
C GLU A 28 1.45 16.33 -6.40
N PRO A 29 1.59 15.10 -5.89
CA PRO A 29 1.89 14.88 -4.48
C PRO A 29 3.19 15.59 -4.11
N GLU A 30 3.17 16.34 -3.00
CA GLU A 30 4.34 17.08 -2.49
C GLU A 30 5.48 16.16 -1.99
N TYR A 31 5.26 14.84 -2.02
CA TYR A 31 6.14 13.82 -1.52
C TYR A 31 6.49 12.83 -2.64
N GLU A 32 7.71 12.29 -2.61
CA GLU A 32 8.03 11.12 -3.42
C GLU A 32 7.12 9.97 -2.98
N MET A 33 6.50 9.28 -3.93
CA MET A 33 5.55 8.21 -3.65
C MET A 33 6.15 6.85 -4.03
N MET A 34 5.76 5.79 -3.31
CA MET A 34 6.15 4.43 -3.66
C MET A 34 5.05 3.42 -3.34
N THR A 35 5.15 2.23 -3.92
CA THR A 35 4.28 1.11 -3.60
C THR A 35 4.82 0.36 -2.39
N TYR A 36 3.98 0.23 -1.38
CA TYR A 36 4.11 -0.69 -0.25
C TYR A 36 3.14 -1.85 -0.43
N TYR A 37 3.25 -2.88 0.41
CA TYR A 37 2.30 -3.99 0.44
C TYR A 37 1.61 -4.03 1.80
N MET A 38 0.31 -3.71 1.79
CA MET A 38 -0.55 -3.78 2.96
C MET A 38 -1.01 -5.23 3.12
N VAL A 39 -0.67 -5.85 4.24
CA VAL A 39 -1.09 -7.21 4.57
C VAL A 39 -2.18 -7.13 5.62
N PHE A 40 -3.30 -7.77 5.34
CA PHE A 40 -4.38 -8.02 6.29
C PHE A 40 -4.25 -9.44 6.83
N LEU A 41 -4.22 -9.56 8.15
CA LEU A 41 -4.15 -10.85 8.84
C LEU A 41 -5.54 -11.20 9.37
N TYR A 42 -6.19 -12.19 8.77
CA TYR A 42 -7.47 -12.72 9.22
C TYR A 42 -7.27 -13.98 10.07
N ARG A 43 -8.29 -14.40 10.82
CA ARG A 43 -8.28 -15.74 11.41
C ARG A 43 -8.23 -16.77 10.27
N GLY A 44 -7.33 -17.74 10.40
CA GLY A 44 -7.30 -18.89 9.50
C GLY A 44 -8.23 -20.00 10.01
N ASP A 45 -8.44 -21.03 9.18
CA ASP A 45 -9.38 -22.12 9.45
C ASP A 45 -9.03 -22.91 10.73
N LYS A 46 -7.77 -22.88 11.16
CA LYS A 46 -7.27 -23.56 12.38
C LYS A 46 -7.13 -22.60 13.57
N TRP A 47 -7.71 -21.40 13.48
CA TRP A 47 -7.71 -20.46 14.60
C TRP A 47 -8.50 -21.02 15.79
N THR A 48 -7.94 -20.88 16.99
CA THR A 48 -8.60 -21.19 18.26
C THR A 48 -8.17 -20.20 19.34
N PRO A 49 -9.06 -19.80 20.27
CA PRO A 49 -8.70 -18.97 21.43
C PRO A 49 -7.96 -19.77 22.52
N GLU A 50 -7.91 -21.10 22.43
CA GLU A 50 -7.28 -21.96 23.43
C GLU A 50 -5.77 -21.69 23.52
N ARG A 51 -5.27 -21.72 24.75
CA ARG A 51 -3.84 -21.59 25.07
C ARG A 51 -3.29 -22.94 25.47
N THR A 52 -2.58 -23.55 24.54
CA THR A 52 -1.81 -24.79 24.73
C THR A 52 -0.32 -24.51 24.46
N PRO A 53 0.60 -25.38 24.91
CA PRO A 53 2.03 -25.26 24.59
C PRO A 53 2.31 -25.09 23.09
N GLU A 54 1.54 -25.77 22.24
CA GLU A 54 1.65 -25.64 20.78
C GLU A 54 1.22 -24.25 20.29
N THR A 55 0.06 -23.76 20.72
CA THR A 55 -0.44 -22.43 20.29
C THR A 55 0.46 -21.29 20.79
N GLU A 56 1.08 -21.45 21.96
CA GLU A 56 2.02 -20.49 22.52
C GLU A 56 3.35 -20.52 21.76
N ALA A 57 3.83 -21.70 21.35
CA ALA A 57 5.01 -21.82 20.49
C ALA A 57 4.78 -21.19 19.11
N ILE A 58 3.61 -21.38 18.50
CA ILE A 58 3.25 -20.74 17.23
C ILE A 58 3.21 -19.21 17.40
N GLN A 59 2.58 -18.70 18.46
CA GLN A 59 2.52 -17.27 18.72
C GLN A 59 3.93 -16.68 18.97
N LYS A 60 4.81 -17.39 19.68
CA LYS A 60 6.21 -16.98 19.86
C LYS A 60 6.93 -16.90 18.51
N GLY A 61 6.79 -17.93 17.67
CA GLY A 61 7.38 -17.96 16.33
C GLY A 61 6.87 -16.84 15.43
N HIS A 62 5.58 -16.49 15.53
CA HIS A 62 5.00 -15.32 14.85
C HIS A 62 5.69 -14.00 15.26
N MET A 63 5.92 -13.80 16.57
CA MET A 63 6.62 -12.60 17.06
C MET A 63 8.10 -12.55 16.64
N GLU A 64 8.77 -13.71 16.62
CA GLU A 64 10.14 -13.84 16.12
C GLU A 64 10.21 -13.52 14.62
N ASN A 65 9.23 -13.97 13.83
CA ASN A 65 9.12 -13.65 12.41
C ASN A 65 8.94 -12.15 12.17
N ILE A 66 8.05 -11.49 12.92
CA ILE A 66 7.87 -10.03 12.88
C ILE A 66 9.19 -9.31 13.17
N THR A 67 9.89 -9.73 14.23
CA THR A 67 11.16 -9.13 14.63
C THR A 67 12.22 -9.28 13.53
N ARG A 68 12.34 -10.48 12.96
CA ARG A 68 13.26 -10.78 11.85
C ARG A 68 12.96 -9.89 10.64
N LEU A 69 11.71 -9.84 10.18
CA LEU A 69 11.31 -9.05 9.01
C LEU A 69 11.50 -7.54 9.24
N SER A 70 11.31 -7.07 10.48
CA SER A 70 11.59 -5.68 10.84
C SER A 70 13.09 -5.38 10.76
N ASN A 71 13.93 -6.25 11.31
CA ASN A 71 15.40 -6.11 11.26
C ASN A 71 15.95 -6.17 9.83
N GLU A 72 15.33 -6.96 8.95
CA GLU A 72 15.65 -7.04 7.52
C GLU A 72 15.15 -5.82 6.72
N GLY A 73 14.42 -4.88 7.36
CA GLY A 73 13.86 -3.70 6.72
C GLY A 73 12.70 -4.00 5.76
N LYS A 74 12.16 -5.23 5.80
CA LYS A 74 11.04 -5.69 4.96
C LYS A 74 9.69 -5.34 5.56
N LEU A 75 9.62 -5.22 6.89
CA LEU A 75 8.42 -4.86 7.64
C LEU A 75 8.58 -3.47 8.26
N ILE A 76 7.78 -2.51 7.80
CA ILE A 76 7.80 -1.13 8.28
C ILE A 76 7.04 -1.02 9.60
N LEU A 77 5.84 -1.60 9.67
CA LEU A 77 5.03 -1.63 10.87
C LEU A 77 4.20 -2.91 10.94
N ALA A 78 3.90 -3.33 12.16
CA ALA A 78 2.98 -4.41 12.48
C ALA A 78 2.13 -4.01 13.68
N GLY A 79 0.84 -4.36 13.65
CA GLY A 79 -0.05 -4.06 14.77
C GLY A 79 -1.32 -4.90 14.77
N PRO A 80 -1.80 -5.35 15.95
CA PRO A 80 -3.08 -6.02 16.08
C PRO A 80 -4.24 -5.01 16.05
N PHE A 81 -5.41 -5.47 15.59
CA PHE A 81 -6.67 -4.80 15.91
C PHE A 81 -7.16 -5.23 17.29
N MET A 82 -7.69 -4.28 18.06
CA MET A 82 -8.04 -4.48 19.47
C MET A 82 -9.50 -4.90 19.69
N ASP A 83 -10.32 -4.94 18.64
CA ASP A 83 -11.75 -5.26 18.73
C ASP A 83 -12.04 -6.77 18.77
N GLY A 84 -10.99 -7.59 18.67
CA GLY A 84 -11.07 -9.04 18.80
C GLY A 84 -11.78 -9.74 17.64
N LYS A 85 -12.10 -9.04 16.55
CA LYS A 85 -12.84 -9.61 15.40
C LYS A 85 -11.98 -10.56 14.56
N ASP A 86 -12.52 -10.92 13.41
CA ASP A 86 -11.90 -11.80 12.42
C ASP A 86 -10.61 -11.21 11.85
N LEU A 87 -10.63 -9.93 11.49
CA LEU A 87 -9.43 -9.20 11.10
C LEU A 87 -8.57 -8.96 12.36
N ARG A 88 -7.43 -9.65 12.44
CA ARG A 88 -6.56 -9.72 13.61
C ARG A 88 -5.51 -8.63 13.67
N GLY A 89 -5.02 -8.17 12.52
CA GLY A 89 -4.00 -7.14 12.46
C GLY A 89 -3.60 -6.79 11.03
N ILE A 90 -2.61 -5.91 10.94
CA ILE A 90 -2.00 -5.50 9.67
C ILE A 90 -0.48 -5.52 9.74
N PHE A 91 0.13 -5.75 8.58
CA PHE A 91 1.52 -5.39 8.30
C PHE A 91 1.57 -4.36 7.16
N VAL A 92 2.57 -3.48 7.19
CA VAL A 92 2.98 -2.72 6.01
C VAL A 92 4.39 -3.14 5.63
N MET A 93 4.51 -3.74 4.46
CA MET A 93 5.77 -4.29 3.96
C MET A 93 6.38 -3.41 2.87
N LYS A 94 7.71 -3.35 2.86
CA LYS A 94 8.53 -2.73 1.83
C LYS A 94 9.32 -3.83 1.11
N THR A 95 8.71 -4.38 0.09
CA THR A 95 9.26 -5.42 -0.78
C THR A 95 9.32 -4.93 -2.23
N ALA A 96 10.09 -5.61 -3.07
CA ALA A 96 10.22 -5.30 -4.49
C ALA A 96 8.95 -5.68 -5.28
N SER A 97 8.21 -6.71 -4.84
CA SER A 97 7.01 -7.19 -5.52
C SER A 97 5.97 -7.76 -4.54
N LEU A 98 4.78 -8.04 -5.06
CA LEU A 98 3.70 -8.71 -4.33
C LEU A 98 4.12 -10.14 -3.96
N GLU A 99 4.76 -10.84 -4.90
CA GLU A 99 5.22 -12.22 -4.73
C GLU A 99 6.29 -12.32 -3.64
N GLU A 100 7.17 -11.33 -3.50
CA GLU A 100 8.12 -11.27 -2.38
C GLU A 100 7.38 -11.08 -1.04
N ALA A 101 6.36 -10.22 -1.00
CA ALA A 101 5.55 -10.03 0.22
C ALA A 101 4.83 -11.33 0.60
N GLU A 102 4.22 -12.01 -0.37
CA GLU A 102 3.57 -13.31 -0.16
C GLU A 102 4.56 -14.37 0.34
N ALA A 103 5.73 -14.47 -0.29
CA ALA A 103 6.78 -15.42 0.13
C ALA A 103 7.21 -15.16 1.57
N LEU A 104 7.41 -13.90 1.97
CA LEU A 104 7.78 -13.55 3.33
C LEU A 104 6.65 -13.82 4.34
N CYS A 105 5.39 -13.51 3.99
CA CYS A 105 4.24 -13.86 4.83
C CYS A 105 4.10 -15.37 5.02
N ASN A 106 4.42 -16.18 4.02
CA ASN A 106 4.37 -17.64 4.08
C ASN A 106 5.48 -18.26 4.95
N THR A 107 6.46 -17.48 5.42
CA THR A 107 7.44 -17.93 6.42
C THR A 107 6.93 -17.83 7.86
N ASP A 108 5.77 -17.21 8.08
CA ASP A 108 5.21 -16.99 9.40
C ASP A 108 4.63 -18.28 10.00
N PRO A 109 5.08 -18.72 11.20
CA PRO A 109 4.55 -19.93 11.84
C PRO A 109 3.03 -19.91 12.05
N ALA A 110 2.42 -18.75 12.27
CA ALA A 110 0.98 -18.64 12.42
C ALA A 110 0.23 -18.81 11.09
N VAL A 111 0.84 -18.42 9.97
CA VAL A 111 0.31 -18.66 8.61
C VAL A 111 0.49 -20.12 8.22
N ILE A 112 1.69 -20.69 8.41
CA ILE A 112 2.00 -22.09 8.14
C ILE A 112 1.06 -23.03 8.92
N ALA A 113 0.81 -22.73 10.20
CA ALA A 113 -0.12 -23.49 11.02
C ALA A 113 -1.59 -23.30 10.65
N GLY A 114 -1.92 -22.41 9.71
CA GLY A 114 -3.29 -22.07 9.31
C GLY A 114 -4.08 -21.33 10.39
N ARG A 115 -3.42 -20.75 11.39
CA ARG A 115 -4.06 -19.92 12.43
C ARG A 115 -4.31 -18.49 11.93
N LEU A 116 -3.51 -18.03 10.98
CA LEU A 116 -3.71 -16.78 10.25
C LEU A 116 -3.86 -17.05 8.75
N LYS A 117 -4.71 -16.26 8.11
CA LYS A 117 -4.82 -16.15 6.65
C LYS A 117 -4.40 -14.75 6.24
N VAL A 118 -3.64 -14.65 5.15
CA VAL A 118 -3.15 -13.37 4.64
C VAL A 118 -3.94 -12.92 3.41
N GLU A 119 -4.22 -11.63 3.33
CA GLU A 119 -4.64 -10.94 2.11
C GLU A 119 -3.69 -9.76 1.91
N ILE A 120 -3.10 -9.63 0.72
CA ILE A 120 -2.11 -8.59 0.44
C ILE A 120 -2.65 -7.66 -0.63
N LYS A 121 -2.54 -6.35 -0.40
CA LYS A 121 -2.89 -5.30 -1.37
C LYS A 121 -1.67 -4.42 -1.65
N PRO A 122 -1.34 -4.15 -2.93
CA PRO A 122 -0.42 -3.06 -3.25
C PRO A 122 -1.06 -1.75 -2.77
N TRP A 123 -0.29 -0.95 -2.05
CA TRP A 123 -0.74 0.30 -1.46
C TRP A 123 0.25 1.41 -1.82
N TYR A 124 -0.21 2.37 -2.62
CA TYR A 124 0.59 3.52 -3.05
C TYR A 124 0.51 4.63 -2.00
N SER A 125 1.66 5.03 -1.47
CA SER A 125 1.74 5.99 -0.37
C SER A 125 3.04 6.80 -0.40
N ALA A 126 3.13 7.82 0.44
CA ALA A 126 4.33 8.64 0.58
C ALA A 126 5.52 7.77 0.99
N LYS A 127 6.64 7.95 0.30
CA LYS A 127 7.91 7.31 0.62
C LYS A 127 8.42 7.82 1.96
N GLY A 128 8.99 6.91 2.75
CA GLY A 128 9.61 7.24 4.03
C GLY A 128 8.69 7.11 5.25
N ILE A 129 7.48 6.54 5.09
CA ILE A 129 6.69 6.11 6.26
C ILE A 129 7.52 5.19 7.16
N THR A 130 7.48 5.44 8.46
CA THR A 130 8.31 4.72 9.44
C THR A 130 7.67 4.74 10.83
N VAL A 131 8.18 3.90 11.72
CA VAL A 131 7.86 3.91 13.14
C VAL A 131 8.90 4.74 13.87
N LEU A 132 8.45 5.67 14.71
CA LEU A 132 9.33 6.39 15.62
C LEU A 132 9.64 5.54 16.84
N LYS A 133 10.91 5.46 17.23
CA LYS A 133 11.24 4.91 18.55
C LYS A 133 10.78 5.88 19.61
N LYS A 134 10.51 5.36 20.80
CA LYS A 134 10.11 6.17 21.95
C LYS A 134 11.13 7.29 22.18
N GLY A 135 10.67 8.54 22.08
CA GLY A 135 11.50 9.75 22.27
C GLY A 135 12.05 10.34 20.98
N GLU A 136 12.00 9.63 19.85
CA GLU A 136 12.33 10.18 18.53
C GLU A 136 11.16 11.03 18.01
N ARG A 137 11.49 12.05 17.23
CA ARG A 137 10.53 12.90 16.50
C ARG A 137 10.98 12.98 15.04
N ILE A 138 10.01 12.98 14.12
CA ILE A 138 10.30 13.41 12.76
C ILE A 138 10.49 14.92 12.81
N VAL A 139 11.72 15.39 12.61
CA VAL A 139 12.01 16.80 12.39
C VAL A 139 11.95 16.99 10.88
N ASN A 140 10.88 17.62 10.40
CA ASN A 140 10.83 18.07 9.02
C ASN A 140 11.59 19.40 8.97
N ASP A 141 12.85 19.38 8.54
CA ASP A 141 13.48 20.60 8.04
C ASP A 141 12.74 20.96 6.75
N GLN A 142 12.00 22.07 6.80
CA GLN A 142 11.47 22.72 5.60
C GLN A 142 12.58 23.46 4.87
#